data_AF-A0A6B3FFU5-F1
#
_entry.id   AF-A0A6B3FFU5-F1
#
_cell.length_a   1.000
_cell.length_b   1.000
_cell.length_c   1.000
_cell.angle_alpha   90.00
_cell.angle_beta   90.00
_cell.angle_gamma   90.00
#
_symmetry.space_group_name_H-M   'P 1'
#
loop_
_entity.id
_entity.type
_entity.pdbx_description
1 polymer ?
#
loop_
_entity_poly.entity_id
_entity_poly.type
_entity_poly.pdbx_seq_one_letter_code
_entity_poly.pdbx_strand_id
1 'polypeptide(L)'
;MELNAADEQTAVVSALCAGLLGSVNESLGAPMAPAWEAAFRGVPRHAFLPGTVWVGDELAECSRESAPAEWLGHAYADTAVVTQVNDGDTPAPGERWASCSASAP
;
A
#
# COMPACT_ATOMS: atom_id res chain seq x y z
N MET A 1 10.59 -12.68 -26.02
CA MET A 1 9.22 -12.67 -25.49
C MET A 1 9.12 -11.40 -24.68
N GLU A 2 8.59 -10.33 -25.29
CA GLU A 2 8.41 -9.05 -24.60
C GLU A 2 7.20 -9.20 -23.67
N LEU A 3 7.43 -9.08 -22.37
CA LEU A 3 6.34 -8.96 -21.40
C LEU A 3 5.70 -7.59 -21.63
N ASN A 4 4.37 -7.52 -21.71
CA ASN A 4 3.70 -6.24 -21.83
C ASN A 4 3.64 -5.54 -20.45
N ALA A 5 3.38 -4.23 -20.45
CA ALA A 5 3.36 -3.42 -19.22
C ALA A 5 2.37 -3.92 -18.15
N ALA A 6 1.27 -4.59 -18.53
CA ALA A 6 0.31 -5.15 -17.58
C ALA A 6 0.84 -6.43 -16.91
N ASP A 7 1.57 -7.27 -17.67
CA ASP A 7 2.24 -8.46 -17.14
C ASP A 7 3.36 -8.05 -16.18
N GLU A 8 4.14 -7.02 -16.53
CA GLU A 8 5.16 -6.45 -15.65
C GLU A 8 4.57 -5.89 -14.36
N GLN A 9 3.47 -5.12 -14.45
CA GLN A 9 2.76 -4.60 -13.28
C GLN A 9 2.24 -5.72 -12.38
N THR A 10 1.70 -6.79 -12.97
CA THR A 10 1.22 -7.97 -12.24
C THR A 10 2.36 -8.68 -11.52
N ALA A 11 3.52 -8.82 -12.16
CA ALA A 11 4.71 -9.42 -11.54
C ALA A 11 5.23 -8.57 -10.38
N VAL A 12 5.27 -7.24 -10.52
CA VAL A 12 5.66 -6.32 -9.43
C VAL A 12 4.69 -6.44 -8.25
N VAL A 13 3.38 -6.44 -8.51
CA VAL A 13 2.36 -6.61 -7.46
C VAL A 13 2.52 -7.95 -6.76
N SER A 14 2.75 -9.03 -7.51
CA SER A 14 2.97 -10.36 -6.93
C SER A 14 4.21 -10.38 -6.02
N ALA A 15 5.30 -9.72 -6.42
CA ALA A 15 6.53 -9.66 -5.63
C ALA A 15 6.34 -8.85 -4.33
N LEU A 16 5.70 -7.68 -4.41
CA LEU A 16 5.37 -6.86 -3.25
C LEU A 16 4.42 -7.57 -2.29
N CYS A 17 3.38 -8.23 -2.82
CA CYS A 17 2.46 -9.05 -2.03
C CYS A 17 3.17 -10.20 -1.30
N ALA A 18 4.14 -10.85 -1.96
CA ALA A 18 4.94 -11.90 -1.34
C ALA A 18 5.82 -11.36 -0.22
N GLY A 19 6.41 -10.16 -0.40
CA GLY A 19 7.17 -9.47 0.64
C GLY A 19 6.33 -9.21 1.89
N LEU A 20 5.16 -8.58 1.73
CA LEU A 20 4.26 -8.28 2.85
C LEU A 20 3.76 -9.54 3.56
N LEU A 21 3.40 -10.59 2.80
CA LEU A 21 3.01 -11.87 3.38
C LEU A 21 4.15 -12.48 4.22
N GLY A 22 5.41 -12.28 3.81
CA GLY A 22 6.59 -12.65 4.59
C GLY A 22 6.60 -11.97 5.97
N SER A 23 6.46 -10.65 6.00
CA SER A 23 6.39 -9.87 7.25
C SER A 23 5.23 -10.30 8.15
N VAL A 24 4.05 -10.54 7.57
CA VAL A 24 2.88 -11.01 8.32
C VAL A 24 3.13 -12.40 8.95
N ASN A 25 3.70 -13.33 8.18
CA ASN A 25 4.03 -14.66 8.69
C ASN A 25 5.09 -14.62 9.80
N GLU A 26 6.06 -13.71 9.70
CA GLU A 26 7.07 -13.49 10.74
C GLU A 26 6.42 -12.98 12.03
N SER A 27 5.55 -11.97 11.95
CA SER A 27 4.79 -11.44 13.09
C SER A 27 3.90 -12.50 13.75
N LEU A 28 3.27 -13.36 12.95
CA LEU A 28 2.48 -14.50 13.44
C LEU A 28 3.34 -15.61 14.07
N GLY A 29 4.64 -15.66 13.78
CA GLY A 29 5.55 -16.74 14.18
C GLY A 29 5.30 -18.07 13.47
N ALA A 30 4.42 -18.10 12.47
CA ALA A 30 4.07 -19.27 11.69
C ALA A 30 3.44 -18.87 10.35
N PRO A 31 3.51 -19.74 9.31
CA PRO A 31 2.80 -19.50 8.07
C PRO A 31 1.29 -19.38 8.27
N MET A 32 0.70 -18.40 7.60
CA MET A 32 -0.73 -18.22 7.49
C MET A 32 -1.41 -19.48 6.91
N ALA A 33 -2.59 -19.83 7.41
CA ALA A 33 -3.29 -21.01 6.89
C ALA A 33 -3.66 -20.82 5.40
N PRO A 34 -3.69 -21.90 4.59
CA PRO A 34 -3.78 -21.78 3.13
C PRO A 34 -4.96 -20.96 2.61
N ALA A 35 -6.12 -21.04 3.27
CA ALA A 35 -7.32 -20.29 2.88
C ALA A 35 -7.13 -18.78 3.04
N TRP A 36 -6.46 -18.33 4.11
CA TRP A 36 -6.18 -16.92 4.36
C TRP A 36 -5.07 -16.41 3.44
N GLU A 37 -4.04 -17.23 3.20
CA GLU A 37 -2.98 -16.88 2.26
C GLU A 37 -3.52 -16.71 0.83
N ALA A 38 -4.44 -17.58 0.40
CA ALA A 38 -5.11 -17.46 -0.89
C ALA A 38 -5.95 -16.17 -0.97
N ALA A 39 -6.70 -15.83 0.09
CA ALA A 39 -7.45 -14.58 0.15
C ALA A 39 -6.53 -13.35 0.09
N PHE A 40 -5.41 -13.38 0.80
CA PHE A 40 -4.41 -12.30 0.82
C PHE A 40 -3.84 -12.03 -0.58
N ARG A 41 -3.51 -13.08 -1.34
CA ARG A 41 -3.01 -12.92 -2.73
C ARG A 41 -4.10 -12.57 -3.73
N GLY A 42 -5.33 -13.04 -3.51
CA GLY A 42 -6.45 -12.84 -4.42
C GLY A 42 -7.07 -11.45 -4.37
N VAL A 43 -6.80 -10.68 -3.31
CA VAL A 43 -7.38 -9.34 -3.10
C VAL A 43 -6.28 -8.29 -3.15
N PRO A 44 -6.12 -7.56 -4.28
CA PRO A 44 -5.05 -6.57 -4.42
C PRO A 44 -5.29 -5.38 -3.48
N ARG A 45 -4.48 -5.29 -2.42
CA ARG A 45 -4.55 -4.24 -1.38
C ARG A 45 -4.61 -2.83 -1.96
N HIS A 46 -3.81 -2.55 -2.98
CA HIS A 46 -3.74 -1.25 -3.65
C HIS A 46 -5.06 -0.82 -4.32
N ALA A 47 -5.97 -1.75 -4.66
CA ALA A 47 -7.26 -1.41 -5.27
C ALA A 47 -8.22 -0.72 -4.29
N PHE A 48 -7.94 -0.78 -2.99
CA PHE A 48 -8.74 -0.16 -1.93
C PHE A 48 -8.18 1.19 -1.46
N LEU A 49 -7.09 1.65 -2.05
CA LEU A 49 -6.46 2.93 -1.71
C LEU A 49 -6.84 4.03 -2.72
N PRO A 50 -7.01 5.28 -2.25
CA PRO A 50 -7.16 6.43 -3.15
C PRO A 50 -5.88 6.66 -3.98
N GLY A 51 -6.01 7.45 -5.05
CA GLY A 51 -4.88 7.78 -5.93
C GLY A 51 -3.74 8.50 -5.21
N THR A 52 -4.01 9.20 -4.12
CA THR A 52 -3.02 9.89 -3.28
C THR A 52 -3.13 9.38 -1.86
N VAL A 53 -1.99 9.07 -1.25
CA VAL A 53 -1.85 8.71 0.16
C VAL A 53 -0.79 9.58 0.82
N TRP A 54 -0.78 9.63 2.15
CA TRP A 54 0.23 10.34 2.94
C TRP A 54 0.97 9.37 3.84
N VAL A 55 2.30 9.46 3.86
CA VAL A 55 3.18 8.45 4.46
C VAL A 55 4.10 9.06 5.52
N GLY A 56 4.41 8.26 6.54
CA GLY A 56 5.29 8.63 7.64
C GLY A 56 4.72 9.74 8.53
N ASP A 57 5.53 10.15 9.50
CA ASP A 57 5.12 11.12 10.54
C ASP A 57 4.91 12.53 9.98
N GLU A 58 5.61 12.88 8.91
CA GLU A 58 5.51 14.19 8.25
C GLU A 58 4.32 14.28 7.29
N LEU A 59 3.55 13.19 7.12
CA LEU A 59 2.47 13.10 6.14
C LEU A 59 2.94 13.58 4.76
N ALA A 60 4.00 12.94 4.27
CA ALA A 60 4.52 13.20 2.94
C ALA A 60 3.54 12.68 1.90
N GLU A 61 3.14 13.51 0.95
CA GLU A 61 2.18 13.15 -0.08
C GLU A 61 2.83 12.22 -1.12
N CYS A 62 2.17 11.11 -1.41
CA CYS A 62 2.58 10.14 -2.43
C CYS A 62 1.40 9.87 -3.36
N SER A 63 1.57 10.16 -4.65
CA SER A 63 0.52 9.99 -5.66
C SER A 63 0.86 8.85 -6.61
N ARG A 64 -0.14 8.04 -6.91
CA ARG A 64 -0.08 6.97 -7.92
C ARG A 64 0.19 7.53 -9.32
N GLU A 65 -0.24 8.76 -9.61
CA GLU A 65 -0.07 9.36 -10.93
C GLU A 65 1.37 9.85 -11.14
N SER A 66 1.96 10.52 -10.15
CA SER A 66 3.30 11.09 -10.25
C SER A 66 4.42 10.12 -9.85
N ALA A 67 4.14 9.19 -8.93
CA ALA A 67 5.10 8.24 -8.37
C ALA A 67 4.49 6.83 -8.23
N PRO A 68 4.05 6.18 -9.34
CA PRO A 68 3.31 4.92 -9.29
C PRO A 68 4.04 3.78 -8.56
N ALA A 69 5.36 3.66 -8.75
CA ALA A 69 6.16 2.62 -8.13
C ALA A 69 6.32 2.83 -6.62
N GLU A 70 6.56 4.07 -6.19
CA GLU A 70 6.68 4.45 -4.78
C GLU A 70 5.34 4.28 -4.05
N TRP A 71 4.27 4.79 -4.67
CA TRP A 71 2.90 4.64 -4.16
C TRP A 71 2.53 3.16 -3.99
N LEU A 72 2.85 2.32 -4.98
CA LEU A 72 2.58 0.89 -4.91
C LEU A 72 3.44 0.20 -3.85
N GLY A 73 4.68 0.64 -3.67
CA GLY A 73 5.55 0.19 -2.58
C GLY A 73 4.91 0.45 -1.22
N HIS A 74 4.41 1.67 -0.99
CA HIS A 74 3.69 2.01 0.24
C HIS A 74 2.38 1.24 0.42
N ALA A 75 1.65 0.94 -0.66
CA ALA A 75 0.43 0.14 -0.60
C ALA A 75 0.67 -1.29 -0.04
N TYR A 76 1.87 -1.84 -0.23
CA TYR A 76 2.28 -3.18 0.22
C TYR A 76 3.35 -3.14 1.31
N ALA A 77 3.64 -1.98 1.89
CA ALA A 77 4.52 -1.89 3.04
C ALA A 77 3.81 -2.38 4.30
N ASP A 78 4.58 -2.91 5.25
CA ASP A 78 4.09 -3.23 6.60
C ASP A 78 4.01 -1.96 7.47
N THR A 79 3.39 -0.92 6.92
CA THR A 79 3.17 0.37 7.56
C THR A 79 1.79 0.90 7.18
N ALA A 80 1.23 1.74 8.04
CA ALA A 80 -0.02 2.42 7.73
C ALA A 80 0.22 3.53 6.72
N VAL A 81 -0.79 3.81 5.90
CA VAL A 81 -0.85 5.00 5.05
C VAL A 81 -2.07 5.82 5.42
N VAL A 82 -1.93 7.13 5.43
CA VAL A 82 -3.05 8.05 5.61
C VAL A 82 -3.73 8.21 4.25
N THR A 83 -5.04 8.05 4.21
CA THR A 83 -5.85 8.11 2.98
C THR A 83 -6.57 9.45 2.83
N GLN A 84 -6.61 10.24 3.90
CA GLN A 84 -7.15 11.60 3.90
C GLN A 84 -6.49 12.43 4.98
N VAL A 85 -6.11 13.66 4.64
CA VAL A 85 -5.64 14.69 5.58
C VAL A 85 -6.67 15.81 5.66
N ASN A 86 -6.73 16.51 6.80
CA ASN A 86 -7.52 17.73 6.98
C ASN A 86 -8.98 17.61 6.50
N ASP A 87 -9.64 16.48 6.77
CA ASP A 87 -11.01 16.19 6.33
C ASP A 87 -11.28 16.31 4.82
N GLY A 88 -10.22 16.23 4.01
CA GLY A 88 -10.27 16.36 2.55
C GLY A 88 -10.08 17.81 2.05
N ASP A 89 -9.88 18.77 2.94
CA ASP A 89 -9.53 20.13 2.57
C ASP A 89 -8.08 20.22 2.07
N THR A 90 -7.83 21.19 1.19
CA THR A 90 -6.47 21.49 0.73
C THR A 90 -5.64 21.98 1.93
N PRO A 91 -4.59 21.24 2.35
CA PRO A 91 -3.81 21.62 3.51
C PRO A 91 -3.00 22.89 3.25
N ALA A 92 -3.01 23.81 4.21
CA ALA A 92 -2.09 24.95 4.21
C ALA A 92 -0.64 24.47 4.48
N PRO A 93 0.38 25.23 4.06
CA PRO A 93 1.76 24.89 4.35
C PRO A 93 2.01 24.71 5.86
N GLY A 94 2.47 23.53 6.25
CA GLY A 94 2.77 23.19 7.65
C GLY A 94 1.56 22.74 8.49
N GLU A 95 0.36 22.67 7.91
CA GLU A 95 -0.85 22.24 8.63
C GLU A 95 -1.43 20.98 7.98
N ARG A 96 -0.82 19.83 8.30
CA ARG A 96 -1.33 18.51 7.92
C ARG A 96 -1.60 17.68 9.15
N TRP A 97 -2.77 17.06 9.19
CA TRP A 97 -3.11 16.07 10.20
C TRP A 97 -3.95 14.95 9.57
N ALA A 98 -3.78 13.73 10.07
CA ALA A 98 -4.46 12.56 9.53
C ALA A 98 -5.93 12.55 9.97
N SER A 99 -6.84 12.50 8.99
CA SER A 99 -8.29 12.38 9.24
C SER A 99 -8.82 10.98 8.93
N CYS A 100 -8.14 10.23 8.05
CA CYS A 100 -8.45 8.83 7.73
C CYS A 100 -7.18 8.06 7.33
N SER A 101 -7.11 6.77 7.64
CA SER A 101 -5.97 5.92 7.28
C SER A 101 -6.39 4.51 6.91
N ALA A 102 -5.52 3.84 6.16
CA ALA A 102 -5.50 2.39 6.00
C ALA A 102 -4.39 1.84 6.89
N SER A 103 -4.79 1.05 7.90
CA SER A 103 -3.87 0.49 8.89
C SER A 103 -2.89 -0.51 8.26
N ALA A 104 -1.74 -0.68 8.92
CA ALA A 104 -0.85 -1.82 8.69
C ALA A 104 -1.60 -3.14 8.95
N PRO A 105 -1.22 -4.25 8.28
CA PRO A 105 -1.81 -5.57 8.49
C PRO A 105 -1.52 -6.18 9.87
#